data_AF-A0A521W629-F1
#
_entry.id   AF-A0A521W629-F1
#
_cell.length_a   1.000
_cell.length_b   1.000
_cell.length_c   1.000
_cell.angle_alpha   90.00
_cell.angle_beta   90.00
_cell.angle_gamma   90.00
#
_symmetry.space_group_name_H-M   'P 1'
#
loop_
_entity.id
_entity.type
_entity.pdbx_description
1 polymer ?
#
loop_
_entity_poly.entity_id
_entity_poly.type
_entity_poly.pdbx_seq_one_letter_code
_entity_poly.pdbx_strand_id
1 'polypeptide(L)'
;MTATQAPKPRRKSASTTPRSRTRAAVPRKKKQPAAQLTDIAVAALEDMKAVNVKVIDVRKLTDVTDTMIVATGTSDRHVRSIADRVVERCRLAGYRPYGMEGEREGEWVLVDLQDVVVHVMLPRIREFYGLEKLWELRPGRAGPAQA
;
A
#
# COMPACT_ATOMS: atom_id res chain seq x y z
N MET A 1 -49.46 31.95 -39.81
CA MET A 1 -49.96 32.11 -38.43
C MET A 1 -48.75 32.01 -37.50
N THR A 2 -48.62 33.05 -36.67
CA THR A 2 -47.72 33.24 -35.51
C THR A 2 -46.21 33.33 -35.72
N ALA A 3 -45.75 34.58 -35.69
CA ALA A 3 -44.39 35.05 -35.42
C ALA A 3 -43.95 34.77 -33.97
N THR A 4 -42.64 34.80 -33.68
CA THR A 4 -42.04 35.64 -32.60
C THR A 4 -40.50 35.58 -32.59
N GLN A 5 -39.95 36.79 -32.77
CA GLN A 5 -38.64 37.39 -32.52
C GLN A 5 -37.68 36.82 -31.43
N ALA A 6 -36.36 36.97 -31.68
CA ALA A 6 -35.26 37.04 -30.69
C ALA A 6 -35.08 38.51 -30.14
N PRO A 7 -34.06 38.95 -29.33
CA PRO A 7 -32.88 38.31 -28.69
C PRO A 7 -32.43 38.82 -27.25
N LYS A 8 -31.38 38.16 -26.65
CA LYS A 8 -30.26 38.56 -25.71
C LYS A 8 -30.49 39.34 -24.36
N PRO A 9 -29.76 39.07 -23.24
CA PRO A 9 -28.37 39.60 -23.01
C PRO A 9 -27.39 38.75 -22.12
N ARG A 10 -26.22 39.35 -21.82
CA ARG A 10 -24.89 38.87 -21.29
C ARG A 10 -24.74 38.68 -19.76
N ARG A 11 -23.65 37.94 -19.39
CA ARG A 11 -22.81 37.90 -18.14
C ARG A 11 -23.36 37.06 -16.97
N LYS A 12 -22.58 36.30 -16.15
CA LYS A 12 -21.26 36.53 -15.52
C LYS A 12 -20.50 35.21 -15.23
N SER A 13 -19.19 35.34 -15.02
CA SER A 13 -18.20 34.37 -14.53
C SER A 13 -18.53 33.76 -13.16
N ALA A 14 -18.20 32.47 -12.97
CA ALA A 14 -18.01 31.86 -11.65
C ALA A 14 -16.92 30.78 -11.72
N SER A 15 -15.78 31.08 -11.11
CA SER A 15 -14.73 30.14 -10.72
C SER A 15 -15.20 29.30 -9.54
N THR A 16 -15.12 27.97 -9.60
CA THR A 16 -15.19 27.13 -8.38
C THR A 16 -14.42 25.82 -8.56
N THR A 17 -13.18 25.84 -8.06
CA THR A 17 -12.44 24.82 -7.29
C THR A 17 -12.59 23.32 -7.64
N PRO A 18 -11.48 22.58 -7.85
CA PRO A 18 -11.53 21.12 -7.93
C PRO A 18 -11.90 20.53 -6.57
N ARG A 19 -13.00 19.76 -6.53
CA ARG A 19 -13.54 19.07 -5.37
C ARG A 19 -12.57 17.98 -4.89
N SER A 20 -11.66 18.36 -4.00
CA SER A 20 -10.81 17.46 -3.24
C SER A 20 -11.71 16.64 -2.31
N ARG A 21 -11.98 15.38 -2.66
CA ARG A 21 -12.54 14.41 -1.73
C ARG A 21 -11.43 14.01 -0.78
N THR A 22 -11.24 14.76 0.30
CA THR A 22 -10.47 14.27 1.46
C THR A 22 -11.20 13.04 1.98
N ARG A 23 -10.65 11.85 1.71
CA ARG A 23 -11.20 10.59 2.22
C ARG A 23 -10.90 10.58 3.72
N ALA A 24 -11.90 10.89 4.54
CA ALA A 24 -11.79 10.82 5.99
C ALA A 24 -11.35 9.40 6.41
N ALA A 25 -10.32 9.32 7.23
CA ALA A 25 -9.82 8.08 7.79
C ALA A 25 -10.88 7.42 8.67
N VAL A 26 -11.14 6.14 8.43
CA VAL A 26 -12.11 5.34 9.19
C VAL A 26 -11.46 4.95 10.54
N PRO A 27 -12.10 5.17 11.69
CA PRO A 27 -11.50 4.85 12.99
C PRO A 27 -11.41 3.32 13.20
N ARG A 28 -10.21 2.84 13.53
CA ARG A 28 -9.87 1.42 13.71
C ARG A 28 -10.44 0.84 15.03
N LYS A 29 -11.00 -0.38 14.98
CA LYS A 29 -11.34 -1.21 16.16
C LYS A 29 -10.07 -1.75 16.84
N LYS A 30 -10.15 -2.08 18.14
CA LYS A 30 -9.02 -2.44 19.03
C LYS A 30 -8.02 -3.42 18.38
N LYS A 31 -6.77 -2.95 18.25
CA LYS A 31 -5.60 -3.66 17.71
C LYS A 31 -5.16 -4.83 18.58
N GLN A 32 -4.99 -6.00 17.99
CA GLN A 32 -3.92 -6.89 18.43
C GLN A 32 -2.58 -6.19 18.17
N PRO A 33 -1.53 -6.38 19.00
CA PRO A 33 -0.31 -5.61 18.85
C PRO A 33 0.34 -5.92 17.49
N ALA A 34 0.34 -4.93 16.59
CA ALA A 34 0.90 -5.02 15.23
C ALA A 34 2.39 -5.46 15.22
N ALA A 35 3.11 -5.23 16.33
CA ALA A 35 4.47 -5.71 16.53
C ALA A 35 4.55 -7.25 16.42
N GLN A 36 3.67 -7.98 17.11
CA GLN A 36 3.70 -9.44 17.10
C GLN A 36 3.35 -10.00 15.71
N LEU A 37 2.41 -9.38 15.00
CA LEU A 37 2.05 -9.75 13.63
C LEU A 37 3.20 -9.51 12.65
N THR A 38 3.92 -8.40 12.82
CA THR A 38 5.11 -8.08 12.03
C THR A 38 6.19 -9.13 12.24
N ASP A 39 6.48 -9.51 13.48
CA ASP A 39 7.51 -10.51 13.81
C ASP A 39 7.18 -11.88 13.19
N ILE A 40 5.91 -12.30 13.23
CA ILE A 40 5.46 -13.55 12.61
C ILE A 40 5.66 -13.51 11.09
N ALA A 41 5.28 -12.41 10.45
CA ALA A 41 5.46 -12.24 9.02
C ALA A 41 6.94 -12.24 8.63
N VAL A 42 7.79 -11.51 9.35
CA VAL A 42 9.24 -11.48 9.12
C VAL A 42 9.86 -12.87 9.31
N ALA A 43 9.53 -13.57 10.39
CA ALA A 43 10.01 -14.94 10.62
C ALA A 43 9.60 -15.89 9.48
N ALA A 44 8.36 -15.77 8.97
CA ALA A 44 7.91 -16.55 7.82
C ALA A 44 8.69 -16.24 6.53
N LEU A 45 9.03 -14.96 6.30
CA LEU A 45 9.86 -14.53 5.18
C LEU A 45 11.29 -15.09 5.28
N GLU A 46 11.89 -15.03 6.47
CA GLU A 46 13.24 -15.54 6.75
C GLU A 46 13.34 -17.06 6.65
N ASP A 47 12.33 -17.77 7.16
CA ASP A 47 12.20 -19.23 7.04
C ASP A 47 12.22 -19.66 5.57
N MET A 48 11.51 -18.90 4.72
CA MET A 48 11.42 -19.14 3.28
C MET A 48 12.65 -18.63 2.52
N LYS A 49 13.65 -18.06 3.19
CA LYS A 49 14.84 -17.48 2.55
C LYS A 49 14.51 -16.34 1.57
N ALA A 50 13.50 -15.54 1.91
CA ALA A 50 13.26 -14.29 1.23
C ALA A 50 14.45 -13.34 1.39
N VAL A 51 14.75 -12.58 0.34
CA VAL A 51 15.92 -11.70 0.24
C VAL A 51 15.51 -10.26 0.51
N ASN A 52 16.42 -9.46 1.08
CA ASN A 52 16.23 -8.02 1.32
C ASN A 52 14.91 -7.70 2.05
N VAL A 53 14.57 -8.46 3.09
CA VAL A 53 13.38 -8.20 3.90
C VAL A 53 13.53 -6.84 4.59
N LYS A 54 12.61 -5.91 4.32
CA LYS A 54 12.62 -4.57 4.89
C LYS A 54 11.28 -4.25 5.51
N VAL A 55 11.33 -3.71 6.72
CA VAL A 55 10.15 -3.31 7.48
C VAL A 55 10.11 -1.78 7.53
N ILE A 56 8.99 -1.21 7.15
CA ILE A 56 8.78 0.24 7.04
C ILE A 56 7.58 0.63 7.91
N ASP A 57 7.80 1.53 8.87
CA ASP A 57 6.73 2.14 9.66
C ASP A 57 6.04 3.24 8.86
N VAL A 58 4.78 3.01 8.51
CA VAL A 58 3.99 3.93 7.68
C VAL A 58 2.85 4.61 8.46
N ARG A 59 2.81 4.45 9.79
CA ARG A 59 1.76 5.03 10.67
C ARG A 59 1.63 6.55 10.57
N LYS A 60 2.69 7.24 10.16
CA LYS A 60 2.71 8.71 9.97
C LYS A 60 2.33 9.14 8.56
N LEU A 61 2.22 8.20 7.63
CA LEU A 61 1.97 8.44 6.21
C LEU A 61 0.55 8.04 5.80
N THR A 62 -0.03 7.03 6.46
CA THR A 62 -1.36 6.50 6.14
C THR A 62 -2.04 5.91 7.37
N ASP A 63 -3.36 6.02 7.42
CA ASP A 63 -4.20 5.39 8.45
C ASP A 63 -4.65 3.97 8.05
N VAL A 64 -4.30 3.52 6.83
CA VAL A 64 -4.77 2.25 6.27
C VAL A 64 -4.04 1.05 6.87
N THR A 65 -2.73 1.14 7.07
CA THR A 65 -1.85 0.09 7.62
C THR A 65 -0.80 0.70 8.52
N ASP A 66 -0.28 -0.04 9.50
CA ASP A 66 0.78 0.46 10.37
C ASP A 66 2.16 0.18 9.80
N THR A 67 2.33 -0.98 9.19
CA THR A 67 3.63 -1.50 8.80
C THR A 67 3.56 -2.06 7.40
N MET A 68 4.52 -1.67 6.57
CA MET A 68 4.73 -2.24 5.26
C MET A 68 6.01 -3.07 5.28
N ILE A 69 5.92 -4.32 4.87
CA ILE A 69 7.07 -5.20 4.69
C ILE A 69 7.30 -5.38 3.21
N VAL A 70 8.55 -5.26 2.77
CA VAL A 70 8.97 -5.47 1.38
C VAL A 70 10.04 -6.55 1.37
N ALA A 71 9.80 -7.62 0.64
CA ALA A 71 10.70 -8.76 0.52
C ALA A 71 10.87 -9.17 -0.95
N THR A 72 11.99 -9.84 -1.24
CA THR A 72 12.33 -10.28 -2.59
C THR A 72 12.36 -11.79 -2.69
N GLY A 73 11.62 -12.34 -3.66
CA GLY A 73 11.73 -13.73 -4.08
C GLY A 73 12.70 -13.88 -5.26
N THR A 74 13.16 -15.11 -5.52
CA THR A 74 14.15 -15.40 -6.58
C THR A 74 13.52 -15.95 -7.87
N SER A 75 12.25 -16.34 -7.84
CA SER A 75 11.47 -16.82 -8.98
C SER A 75 9.97 -16.69 -8.66
N ASP A 76 9.09 -16.76 -9.66
CA ASP A 76 7.64 -16.65 -9.48
C ASP A 76 7.13 -17.69 -8.48
N ARG A 77 7.62 -18.94 -8.59
CA ARG A 77 7.30 -20.02 -7.64
C ARG A 77 7.74 -19.66 -6.23
N HIS A 78 8.94 -19.10 -6.08
CA HIS A 78 9.47 -18.72 -4.77
C HIS A 78 8.61 -17.61 -4.16
N VAL A 79 8.28 -16.56 -4.92
CA VAL A 79 7.41 -15.47 -4.48
C VAL A 79 6.05 -15.98 -3.99
N ARG A 80 5.38 -16.83 -4.78
CA ARG A 80 4.09 -17.44 -4.37
C ARG A 80 4.23 -18.25 -3.09
N SER A 81 5.22 -19.14 -3.02
CA SER A 81 5.45 -19.98 -1.83
C SER A 81 5.75 -19.17 -0.58
N ILE A 82 6.47 -18.04 -0.70
CA ILE A 82 6.72 -17.14 0.42
C ILE A 82 5.39 -16.54 0.90
N ALA A 83 4.57 -16.01 -0.01
CA ALA A 83 3.29 -15.39 0.33
C ALA A 83 2.33 -16.39 1.01
N ASP A 84 2.23 -17.61 0.46
CA ASP A 84 1.46 -18.70 1.05
C ASP A 84 1.92 -19.02 2.47
N ARG A 85 3.25 -19.09 2.68
CA ARG A 85 3.82 -19.37 4.00
C ARG A 85 3.53 -18.26 5.00
N VAL A 86 3.61 -16.99 4.59
CA VAL A 86 3.23 -15.86 5.45
C VAL A 86 1.77 -16.00 5.88
N VAL A 87 0.86 -16.25 4.94
CA VAL A 87 -0.56 -16.47 5.23
C VAL A 87 -0.79 -17.64 6.19
N GLU A 88 -0.12 -18.77 5.94
CA GLU A 88 -0.19 -19.95 6.80
C GLU A 88 0.26 -19.65 8.23
N ARG A 89 1.44 -19.03 8.40
CA ARG A 89 2.00 -18.70 9.71
C ARG A 89 1.13 -17.71 10.48
N CYS A 90 0.60 -16.69 9.80
CA CYS A 90 -0.33 -15.74 10.41
C CYS A 90 -1.63 -16.42 10.86
N ARG A 91 -2.20 -17.34 10.05
CA ARG A 91 -3.39 -18.13 10.41
C ARG A 91 -3.15 -19.01 11.62
N LEU A 92 -2.00 -19.70 11.68
CA LEU A 92 -1.62 -20.54 12.83
C LEU A 92 -1.46 -19.73 14.12
N ALA A 93 -1.03 -18.48 14.02
CA ALA A 93 -0.93 -17.56 15.14
C ALA A 93 -2.28 -16.88 15.51
N GLY A 94 -3.38 -17.25 14.86
CA GLY A 94 -4.72 -16.74 15.17
C GLY A 94 -5.09 -15.43 14.44
N TYR A 95 -4.25 -14.94 13.54
CA TYR A 95 -4.54 -13.78 12.69
C TYR A 95 -5.29 -14.21 11.45
N ARG A 96 -6.21 -13.36 10.97
CA ARG A 96 -6.98 -13.64 9.76
C ARG A 96 -6.51 -12.72 8.62
N PRO A 97 -5.80 -13.26 7.61
CA PRO A 97 -5.45 -12.51 6.41
C PRO A 97 -6.72 -12.03 5.70
N TYR A 98 -6.69 -10.80 5.21
CA TYR A 98 -7.79 -10.18 4.48
C TYR A 98 -7.85 -10.64 3.02
N GLY A 99 -6.68 -10.88 2.43
CA GLY A 99 -6.57 -11.37 1.07
C GLY A 99 -5.13 -11.46 0.59
N MET A 100 -4.97 -12.08 -0.57
CA MET A 100 -3.75 -12.05 -1.37
C MET A 100 -4.08 -11.61 -2.79
N GLU A 101 -3.22 -10.78 -3.37
CA GLU A 101 -3.36 -10.29 -4.73
C GLU A 101 -2.10 -10.61 -5.53
N GLY A 102 -2.23 -10.91 -6.83
CA GLY A 102 -1.11 -11.18 -7.73
C GLY A 102 -0.49 -12.59 -7.63
N GLU A 103 -1.11 -13.49 -6.85
CA GLU A 103 -0.64 -14.87 -6.65
C GLU A 103 -0.53 -15.65 -7.97
N ARG A 104 -1.46 -15.46 -8.89
CA ARG A 104 -1.52 -16.22 -10.15
C ARG A 104 -0.32 -15.95 -11.05
N GLU A 105 0.14 -14.70 -11.10
CA GLU A 105 1.32 -14.28 -11.86
C GLU A 105 2.60 -14.57 -11.06
N GLY A 106 2.62 -14.30 -9.75
CA GLY A 106 3.76 -14.59 -8.87
C GLY A 106 4.97 -13.68 -9.06
N GLU A 107 4.93 -12.71 -9.95
CA GLU A 107 6.02 -11.72 -10.07
C GLU A 107 6.00 -10.72 -8.91
N TRP A 108 4.80 -10.44 -8.40
CA TRP A 108 4.53 -9.61 -7.23
C TRP A 108 3.24 -10.08 -6.57
N VAL A 109 3.36 -10.49 -5.31
CA VAL A 109 2.24 -10.83 -4.44
C VAL A 109 2.14 -9.83 -3.30
N LEU A 110 0.92 -9.36 -3.05
CA LEU A 110 0.57 -8.57 -1.87
C LEU A 110 -0.23 -9.44 -0.91
N VAL A 111 0.17 -9.47 0.36
CA VAL A 111 -0.58 -10.10 1.45
C VAL A 111 -1.09 -9.01 2.39
N ASP A 112 -2.41 -8.93 2.52
CA ASP A 112 -3.07 -7.97 3.42
C ASP A 112 -3.41 -8.63 4.76
N LEU A 113 -2.81 -8.11 5.84
CA LEU A 113 -3.04 -8.53 7.23
C LEU A 113 -3.62 -7.37 8.06
N GLN A 114 -4.29 -6.41 7.43
CA GLN A 114 -4.91 -5.19 7.98
C GLN A 114 -3.93 -4.18 8.61
N ASP A 115 -3.20 -4.59 9.65
CA ASP A 115 -2.22 -3.75 10.35
C ASP A 115 -0.82 -3.86 9.73
N VAL A 116 -0.57 -4.95 8.99
CA VAL A 116 0.66 -5.22 8.27
C VAL A 116 0.32 -5.55 6.82
N VAL A 117 1.05 -4.96 5.87
CA VAL A 117 0.97 -5.32 4.45
C VAL A 117 2.32 -5.85 4.00
N VAL A 118 2.34 -7.06 3.44
CA VAL A 118 3.57 -7.71 2.97
C VAL A 118 3.59 -7.71 1.46
N HIS A 119 4.63 -7.14 0.87
CA HIS A 119 4.89 -7.18 -0.56
C HIS A 119 6.05 -8.15 -0.81
N VAL A 120 5.80 -9.19 -1.59
CA VAL A 120 6.82 -10.14 -2.03
C VAL A 120 6.91 -10.05 -3.55
N MET A 121 8.09 -9.73 -4.08
CA MET A 121 8.22 -9.50 -5.52
C MET A 121 9.60 -9.87 -6.03
N LEU A 122 9.72 -10.06 -7.34
CA LEU A 122 11.00 -10.29 -8.00
C LEU A 122 11.90 -9.05 -7.95
N PRO A 123 13.24 -9.22 -8.06
CA PRO A 123 14.19 -8.10 -8.00
C PRO A 123 13.88 -7.01 -9.03
N ARG A 124 13.59 -7.39 -10.28
CA ARG A 124 13.25 -6.45 -11.37
C ARG A 124 12.02 -5.59 -11.04
N ILE A 125 11.01 -6.21 -10.42
CA ILE A 125 9.74 -5.55 -10.08
C ILE A 125 9.96 -4.59 -8.91
N ARG A 126 10.73 -5.03 -7.90
CA ARG A 126 11.11 -4.18 -6.77
C ARG A 126 11.86 -2.94 -7.21
N GLU A 127 12.82 -3.08 -8.12
CA GLU A 127 13.58 -1.97 -8.66
C GLU A 127 12.69 -1.00 -9.45
N PHE A 128 11.83 -1.53 -10.33
CA PHE A 128 10.92 -0.74 -11.14
C PHE A 128 9.95 0.11 -10.31
N TYR A 129 9.31 -0.48 -9.30
CA TYR A 129 8.35 0.25 -8.45
C TYR A 129 9.00 1.09 -7.35
N GLY A 130 10.19 0.69 -6.87
CA GLY A 130 10.95 1.46 -5.89
C GLY A 130 10.19 1.81 -4.61
N LEU A 131 9.29 0.92 -4.14
CA LEU A 131 8.36 1.19 -3.03
C LEU A 131 9.05 1.73 -1.78
N GLU A 132 10.24 1.22 -1.47
CA GLU A 132 11.01 1.67 -0.31
C GLU A 132 11.31 3.17 -0.38
N LYS A 133 11.69 3.68 -1.56
CA LYS A 133 11.92 5.13 -1.74
C LYS A 133 10.63 5.91 -1.52
N LEU A 134 9.50 5.42 -2.04
CA LEU A 134 8.21 6.08 -1.90
C LEU A 134 7.73 6.16 -0.44
N TRP A 135 7.88 5.08 0.32
CA TRP A 135 7.32 4.95 1.67
C TRP A 135 8.30 5.33 2.78
N GLU A 136 9.59 5.44 2.49
CA GLU A 136 10.56 6.03 3.43
C GLU A 136 10.67 7.55 3.27
N LEU A 137 10.09 8.13 2.22
CA LEU A 137 10.01 9.57 2.02
C LEU A 137 9.17 10.19 3.15
N ARG A 138 9.87 10.72 4.14
CA ARG A 138 9.30 11.57 5.17
C ARG A 138 8.75 12.85 4.52
N PRO A 139 7.45 13.15 4.61
CA PRO A 139 6.96 14.48 4.25
C PRO A 139 7.59 15.47 5.23
N GLY A 140 8.54 16.29 4.76
CA GLY A 140 9.17 17.33 5.58
C GLY A 140 10.68 17.50 5.50
N ARG A 141 11.34 17.17 4.38
CA ARG A 141 12.64 17.80 4.08
C ARG A 141 12.80 18.12 2.59
N ALA A 142 11.97 19.04 2.10
CA ALA A 142 12.47 19.97 1.10
C ALA A 142 13.52 20.84 1.82
N GLY A 143 14.80 20.52 1.67
CA GLY A 143 15.85 21.48 1.99
C GLY A 143 15.69 22.71 1.09
N PRO A 144 16.06 23.92 1.55
CA PRO A 144 15.91 25.10 0.70
C PRO A 144 16.69 24.87 -0.60
N ALA A 145 16.03 25.12 -1.72
CA ALA A 145 16.68 25.20 -3.02
C ALA A 145 17.80 26.23 -2.90
N GLN A 146 19.05 25.77 -2.97
CA GLN A 146 20.19 26.67 -3.00
C GLN A 146 20.25 27.30 -4.38
N ALA A 147 20.16 28.63 -4.38
CA ALA A 147 20.36 29.53 -5.50
C ALA A 147 21.84 29.66 -5.85
#